data_AF-A0A2A7E1I8-F1
#
_entry.id   AF-A0A2A7E1I8-F1
#
_cell.length_a   1.000
_cell.length_b   1.000
_cell.length_c   1.000
_cell.angle_alpha   90.00
_cell.angle_beta   90.00
_cell.angle_gamma   90.00
#
_symmetry.space_group_name_H-M   'P 1'
#
loop_
_entity.id
_entity.type
_entity.pdbx_description
1 polymer ?
#
loop_
_entity_poly.entity_id
_entity_poly.type
_entity_poly.pdbx_seq_one_letter_code
_entity_poly.pdbx_strand_id
1 'polypeptide(L)'
;MRTIEIHTHGGLKHKVQTETYNAQILNEQLNNDDLITILIGDFIIQRIDVKRISPIDSPMTEGTQKLKVHTNGGKEIEILTNDYDPYFINEKLNSNNTITVVIGDYVFSRIDVKQIIQVKEEVTEQL
;
A
#
# COMPACT_ATOMS: atom_id res chain seq x y z
N MET A 1 -2.11 15.89 -11.50
CA MET A 1 -1.54 16.09 -10.14
C MET A 1 -2.36 15.37 -9.07
N ARG A 2 -1.73 14.48 -8.31
CA ARG A 2 -2.29 13.73 -7.17
C ARG A 2 -1.42 13.97 -5.93
N THR A 3 -2.04 14.06 -4.76
CA THR A 3 -1.32 14.09 -3.48
C THR A 3 -1.26 12.70 -2.88
N ILE A 4 -0.06 12.25 -2.50
CA ILE A 4 0.16 11.01 -1.76
C ILE A 4 0.79 11.32 -0.40
N GLU A 5 0.54 10.47 0.58
CA GLU A 5 1.18 10.49 1.88
C GLU A 5 2.12 9.29 2.01
N ILE A 6 3.37 9.56 2.35
CA ILE A 6 4.43 8.58 2.57
C ILE A 6 4.72 8.54 4.07
N HIS A 7 4.65 7.36 4.67
CA HIS A 7 5.03 7.09 6.06
C HIS A 7 6.34 6.32 6.04
N THR A 8 7.28 6.68 6.91
CA THR A 8 8.58 6.00 7.01
C THR A 8 8.64 5.05 8.20
N HIS A 9 9.61 4.13 8.21
CA HIS A 9 9.86 3.25 9.35
C HIS A 9 10.35 4.05 10.56
N GLY A 10 11.07 5.15 10.33
CA GLY A 10 11.45 6.14 11.36
C GLY A 10 10.30 6.98 11.92
N GLY A 11 9.06 6.81 11.43
CA GLY A 11 7.87 7.50 11.93
C GLY A 11 7.61 8.88 11.30
N LEU A 12 8.39 9.28 10.30
CA LEU A 12 8.14 10.50 9.54
C LEU A 12 6.95 10.34 8.61
N LYS A 13 6.30 11.46 8.29
CA LYS A 13 5.22 11.54 7.32
C LYS A 13 5.50 12.68 6.36
N HIS A 14 5.38 12.40 5.06
CA HIS A 14 5.59 13.38 4.00
C HIS A 14 4.41 13.35 3.05
N LYS A 15 3.96 14.54 2.64
CA LYS A 15 2.99 14.68 1.55
C LYS A 15 3.74 15.09 0.29
N VAL A 16 3.49 14.38 -0.80
CA VAL A 16 4.16 14.62 -2.08
C VAL A 16 3.08 14.82 -3.14
N GLN A 17 3.28 15.82 -3.99
CA GLN A 17 2.46 16.02 -5.18
C GLN A 17 3.17 15.40 -6.38
N THR A 18 2.45 14.58 -7.14
CA THR A 18 2.99 13.92 -8.33
C THR A 18 1.99 13.99 -9.47
N GLU A 19 2.46 14.16 -10.70
CA GLU A 19 1.59 14.14 -11.88
C GLU A 19 1.07 12.74 -12.18
N THR A 20 1.89 11.72 -11.94
CA THR A 20 1.60 10.32 -12.25
C THR A 20 1.85 9.47 -11.00
N TYR A 21 0.77 9.08 -10.33
CA TYR A 21 0.83 8.06 -9.29
C TYR A 21 0.29 6.73 -9.83
N ASN A 22 1.13 5.70 -9.77
CA ASN A 22 0.75 4.31 -10.02
C ASN A 22 1.44 3.46 -8.95
N ALA A 23 0.64 2.79 -8.10
CA ALA A 23 1.16 2.01 -7.00
C ALA A 23 2.03 0.83 -7.47
N GLN A 24 1.71 0.19 -8.60
CA GLN A 24 2.48 -0.92 -9.15
C GLN A 24 3.85 -0.49 -9.65
N ILE A 25 3.91 0.56 -10.48
CA ILE A 25 5.19 1.10 -11.00
C ILE A 25 6.09 1.53 -9.84
N LEU A 26 5.53 2.19 -8.83
CA LEU A 26 6.30 2.59 -7.66
C LEU A 26 6.78 1.39 -6.83
N ASN A 27 5.93 0.36 -6.71
CA ASN A 27 6.28 -0.88 -6.02
C ASN A 27 7.39 -1.66 -6.74
N GLU A 28 7.43 -1.65 -8.06
CA GLU A 28 8.54 -2.23 -8.84
C GLU A 28 9.86 -1.53 -8.52
N GLN A 29 9.87 -0.19 -8.47
CA GLN A 29 11.06 0.57 -8.08
C GLN A 29 11.48 0.28 -6.64
N LEU A 30 10.53 0.18 -5.71
CA LEU A 30 10.81 -0.12 -4.30
C LEU A 30 11.36 -1.53 -4.10
N ASN A 31 10.96 -2.49 -4.94
CA ASN A 31 11.45 -3.86 -4.87
C ASN A 31 12.70 -4.11 -5.72
N ASN A 32 13.16 -3.14 -6.52
CA ASN A 32 14.40 -3.24 -7.27
C ASN A 32 15.61 -3.20 -6.31
N ASP A 33 16.39 -4.27 -6.27
CA ASP A 33 17.55 -4.42 -5.39
C ASP A 33 18.82 -3.70 -5.87
N ASP A 34 18.86 -3.29 -7.14
CA ASP A 34 19.88 -2.41 -7.68
C ASP A 34 19.71 -0.95 -7.21
N LEU A 35 18.54 -0.59 -6.65
CA LEU A 35 18.26 0.75 -6.14
C LEU A 35 18.50 0.84 -4.62
N ILE A 36 19.07 1.96 -4.18
CA ILE A 36 19.17 2.31 -2.74
C ILE A 36 18.08 3.31 -2.38
N THR A 37 17.85 4.30 -3.25
CA THR A 37 16.86 5.36 -3.08
C THR A 37 15.95 5.41 -4.30
N ILE A 38 14.78 6.01 -4.11
CA ILE A 38 13.85 6.34 -5.18
C ILE A 38 13.45 7.81 -5.09
N LEU A 39 13.08 8.39 -6.23
CA LEU A 39 12.53 9.74 -6.34
C LEU A 39 11.02 9.63 -6.56
N ILE A 40 10.25 10.28 -5.69
CA ILE A 40 8.79 10.39 -5.83
C ILE A 40 8.46 11.87 -5.86
N GLY A 41 8.02 12.39 -7.00
CA GLY A 41 7.88 13.84 -7.19
C GLY A 41 9.23 14.54 -6.99
N ASP A 42 9.33 15.35 -5.94
CA ASP A 42 10.53 16.06 -5.48
C ASP A 42 11.18 15.43 -4.22
N PHE A 43 10.65 14.31 -3.73
CA PHE A 43 11.08 13.66 -2.50
C PHE A 43 11.94 12.44 -2.77
N ILE A 44 13.18 12.45 -2.26
CA ILE A 44 14.12 11.33 -2.32
C ILE A 44 14.07 10.56 -1.00
N ILE A 45 13.89 9.25 -1.07
CA ILE A 45 13.82 8.37 0.10
C ILE A 45 14.54 7.04 -0.15
N GLN A 46 15.14 6.47 0.90
CA GLN A 46 15.66 5.09 0.83
C GLN A 46 14.50 4.11 0.69
N ARG A 47 14.60 3.18 -0.27
CA ARG A 47 13.51 2.22 -0.53
C ARG A 47 13.12 1.41 0.70
N ILE A 48 14.11 1.06 1.53
CA ILE A 48 13.93 0.28 2.76
C ILE A 48 13.26 1.05 3.90
N ASP A 49 13.24 2.38 3.85
CA ASP A 49 12.62 3.21 4.90
C ASP A 49 11.13 3.49 4.58
N VAL A 50 10.65 3.13 3.39
CA VAL A 50 9.22 3.26 3.06
C VAL A 50 8.42 2.24 3.87
N LYS A 51 7.56 2.75 4.76
CA LYS A 51 6.63 1.94 5.55
C LYS A 51 5.28 1.81 4.88
N ARG A 52 4.74 2.91 4.35
CA ARG A 52 3.44 2.94 3.67
C ARG A 52 3.35 4.14 2.73
N ILE A 53 2.72 3.96 1.57
CA ILE A 53 2.35 5.04 0.66
C ILE A 53 0.85 4.92 0.38
N SER A 54 0.13 6.02 0.54
CA SER A 54 -1.32 6.08 0.36
C SER A 54 -1.71 7.35 -0.37
N PRO A 55 -2.61 7.30 -1.37
CA PRO A 55 -3.16 8.51 -1.95
C PRO A 55 -4.04 9.25 -0.91
N ILE A 56 -3.96 10.59 -0.90
CA ILE A 56 -4.78 11.44 -0.01
C ILE A 56 -6.08 11.84 -0.71
N ASP A 57 -6.00 12.15 -2.01
CA ASP A 57 -7.10 12.74 -2.78
C ASP A 57 -7.64 11.80 -3.86
N SER A 58 -7.34 10.49 -3.80
CA SER A 58 -7.95 9.58 -4.78
C SER A 58 -9.45 9.51 -4.48
N PRO A 59 -10.34 9.64 -5.48
CA PRO A 59 -11.70 9.13 -5.32
C PRO A 59 -11.56 7.69 -4.83
N MET A 60 -12.36 7.30 -3.82
CA MET A 60 -12.41 5.94 -3.30
C MET A 60 -12.21 4.97 -4.46
N THR A 61 -11.16 4.15 -4.39
CA THR A 61 -10.85 3.17 -5.42
C THR A 61 -12.14 2.50 -5.87
N GLU A 62 -12.43 2.55 -7.16
CA GLU A 62 -13.52 1.74 -7.72
C GLU A 62 -13.19 0.28 -7.39
N GLY A 63 -14.03 -0.33 -6.56
CA GLY A 63 -13.71 -1.61 -5.96
C GLY A 63 -14.93 -2.16 -5.25
N THR A 64 -15.29 -3.38 -5.59
CA THR A 64 -16.41 -4.09 -4.97
C THR A 64 -15.97 -4.83 -3.71
N GLN A 65 -14.68 -5.16 -3.58
CA GLN A 65 -14.16 -5.86 -2.42
C GLN A 65 -13.64 -4.86 -1.38
N LYS A 66 -14.16 -4.95 -0.16
CA LYS A 66 -13.69 -4.20 0.99
C LYS A 66 -12.69 -5.03 1.78
N LEU A 67 -11.50 -4.47 2.00
CA LEU A 67 -10.43 -5.07 2.80
C LEU A 67 -10.15 -4.22 4.04
N LYS A 68 -9.79 -4.88 5.14
CA LYS A 68 -9.16 -4.27 6.32
C LYS A 68 -7.72 -4.76 6.42
N VAL A 69 -6.78 -3.83 6.30
CA VAL A 69 -5.36 -4.09 6.52
C VAL A 69 -4.99 -3.61 7.92
N HIS A 70 -4.58 -4.53 8.78
CA HIS A 70 -4.02 -4.21 10.09
C HIS A 70 -2.51 -4.13 9.98
N THR A 71 -1.93 -3.09 10.58
CA THR A 71 -0.48 -2.92 10.60
C THR A 71 0.13 -3.31 11.95
N ASN A 72 1.42 -3.64 11.95
CA ASN A 72 2.19 -3.89 13.18
C ASN A 72 2.27 -2.63 14.06
N GLY A 73 2.12 -1.44 13.47
CA GLY A 73 1.93 -0.18 14.20
C GLY A 73 0.54 0.02 14.83
N GLY A 74 -0.35 -0.98 14.78
CA GLY A 74 -1.68 -0.92 15.40
C GLY A 74 -2.72 -0.10 14.64
N LYS A 75 -2.45 0.28 13.38
CA LYS A 75 -3.45 0.97 12.54
C LYS A 75 -4.31 -0.03 11.79
N GLU A 76 -5.59 0.30 11.66
CA GLU A 76 -6.53 -0.35 10.74
C GLU A 76 -6.76 0.57 9.54
N ILE A 77 -6.72 0.01 8.33
CA ILE A 77 -6.87 0.75 7.07
C ILE A 77 -7.88 0.01 6.21
N GLU A 78 -8.94 0.71 5.82
CA GLU A 78 -9.93 0.18 4.88
C GLU A 78 -9.51 0.48 3.44
N ILE A 79 -9.57 -0.53 2.58
CA ILE A 79 -9.19 -0.44 1.16
C ILE A 79 -10.31 -1.05 0.34
N LEU A 80 -10.77 -0.33 -0.69
CA LEU A 80 -11.60 -0.88 -1.75
C LEU A 80 -10.70 -1.28 -2.92
N THR A 81 -10.89 -2.47 -3.48
CA THR A 81 -10.13 -2.95 -4.64
C THR A 81 -10.90 -4.05 -5.37
N ASN A 82 -10.58 -4.28 -6.65
CA ASN A 82 -11.03 -5.46 -7.39
C ASN A 82 -9.91 -6.51 -7.57
N ASP A 83 -8.66 -6.14 -7.28
CA ASP A 83 -7.48 -6.90 -7.66
C ASP A 83 -6.85 -7.69 -6.50
N TYR A 84 -7.65 -8.01 -5.46
CA TYR A 84 -7.15 -8.74 -4.31
C TYR A 84 -7.10 -10.25 -4.56
N ASP A 85 -5.88 -10.76 -4.75
CA ASP A 85 -5.57 -12.19 -4.72
C ASP A 85 -4.82 -12.52 -3.41
N PRO A 86 -5.46 -13.21 -2.44
CA PRO A 86 -4.83 -13.53 -1.17
C PRO A 86 -3.63 -14.49 -1.30
N TYR A 87 -3.61 -15.37 -2.32
CA TYR A 87 -2.49 -16.29 -2.52
C TYR A 87 -1.27 -15.53 -3.04
N PHE A 88 -1.47 -14.68 -4.04
CA PHE A 88 -0.41 -13.83 -4.58
C PHE A 88 0.16 -12.89 -3.51
N ILE A 89 -0.70 -12.19 -2.77
CA ILE A 89 -0.25 -11.27 -1.72
C ILE A 89 0.49 -12.03 -0.61
N ASN A 90 0.00 -13.19 -0.19
CA ASN A 90 0.69 -14.00 0.82
C ASN A 90 2.07 -14.47 0.34
N GLU A 91 2.21 -14.87 -0.93
CA GLU A 91 3.52 -15.22 -1.50
C GLU A 91 4.49 -14.02 -1.42
N LYS A 92 4.04 -12.83 -1.84
CA LYS A 92 4.87 -11.61 -1.79
C LYS A 92 5.26 -11.23 -0.37
N LEU A 93 4.34 -11.31 0.59
CA LEU A 93 4.63 -11.02 2.00
C LEU A 93 5.66 -11.98 2.61
N ASN A 94 5.70 -13.24 2.17
CA ASN A 94 6.67 -14.24 2.64
C ASN A 94 8.00 -14.23 1.85
N SER A 95 8.09 -13.48 0.75
CA SER A 95 9.30 -13.43 -0.08
C SER A 95 10.36 -12.52 0.54
N ASN A 96 11.58 -13.05 0.72
CA ASN A 96 12.73 -12.30 1.23
C ASN A 96 13.22 -11.20 0.31
N ASN A 97 12.89 -11.28 -0.97
CA ASN A 97 13.29 -10.30 -1.99
C ASN A 97 12.25 -9.18 -2.14
N THR A 98 11.15 -9.24 -1.39
CA THR A 98 10.09 -8.22 -1.41
C THR A 98 10.30 -7.25 -0.24
N ILE A 99 10.36 -5.95 -0.51
CA ILE A 99 10.30 -4.88 0.49
C ILE A 99 8.86 -4.43 0.68
N THR A 100 8.14 -4.21 -0.42
CA THR A 100 6.77 -3.69 -0.39
C THR A 100 5.81 -4.52 -1.23
N VAL A 101 4.52 -4.45 -0.89
CA VAL A 101 3.40 -5.03 -1.64
C VAL A 101 2.36 -3.98 -1.95
N VAL A 102 1.60 -4.20 -3.03
CA VAL A 102 0.48 -3.32 -3.43
C VAL A 102 -0.85 -3.94 -3.02
N ILE A 103 -1.76 -3.13 -2.45
CA ILE A 103 -3.15 -3.51 -2.18
C ILE A 103 -4.04 -2.34 -2.62
N GLY A 104 -4.74 -2.51 -3.75
CA GLY A 104 -5.42 -1.39 -4.42
C GLY A 104 -4.42 -0.30 -4.81
N ASP A 105 -4.72 0.95 -4.45
CA ASP A 105 -3.80 2.09 -4.66
C ASP A 105 -2.80 2.30 -3.51
N TYR A 106 -2.68 1.36 -2.57
CA TYR A 106 -1.75 1.48 -1.44
C TYR A 106 -0.50 0.66 -1.66
N VAL A 107 0.64 1.18 -1.20
CA VAL A 107 1.89 0.43 -1.08
C VAL A 107 2.21 0.22 0.40
N PHE A 108 2.49 -1.01 0.79
CA PHE A 108 2.81 -1.39 2.17
C PHE A 108 4.17 -2.05 2.24
N SER A 109 4.98 -1.67 3.23
CA SER A 109 6.11 -2.49 3.65
C SER A 109 5.63 -3.87 4.08
N ARG A 110 6.27 -4.93 3.58
CA ARG A 110 5.89 -6.31 3.91
C ARG A 110 5.94 -6.58 5.42
N ILE A 111 6.86 -5.92 6.13
CA ILE A 111 7.05 -6.11 7.57
C ILE A 111 6.08 -5.27 8.40
N ASP A 112 5.37 -4.30 7.81
CA ASP A 112 4.34 -3.55 8.52
C ASP A 112 2.96 -4.20 8.39
N VAL A 113 2.73 -5.03 7.36
CA VAL A 113 1.47 -5.78 7.23
C VAL A 113 1.39 -6.85 8.32
N LYS A 114 0.39 -6.74 9.19
CA LYS A 114 0.10 -7.71 10.26
C LYS A 114 -0.99 -8.69 9.85
N GLN A 115 -2.04 -8.19 9.21
CA GLN A 115 -3.21 -8.97 8.82
C GLN A 115 -3.94 -8.28 7.67
N ILE A 116 -4.52 -9.07 6.77
CA ILE A 116 -5.45 -8.59 5.75
C ILE A 116 -6.75 -9.39 5.89
N ILE A 117 -7.87 -8.70 6.01
CA ILE A 117 -9.19 -9.31 6.18
C ILE A 117 -10.07 -8.83 5.04
N GLN A 118 -10.65 -9.75 4.27
CA GLN A 118 -11.71 -9.43 3.34
C GLN A 118 -13.03 -9.30 4.12
N VAL A 119 -13.62 -8.10 4.09
CA VAL A 119 -14.92 -7.82 4.70
C VAL A 119 -15.99 -8.30 3.73
N LYS A 120 -16.69 -9.38 4.10
CA LYS A 120 -17.91 -9.79 3.39
C LYS A 120 -19.02 -8.87 3.89
N GLU A 121 -19.76 -8.24 2.98
CA GLU A 121 -21.02 -7.61 3.36
C GLU A 121 -21.94 -8.72 3.88
N GLU A 122 -22.42 -8.58 5.11
CA GLU A 122 -23.50 -9.42 5.60
C GLU A 122 -24.73 -9.06 4.77
N VAL A 123 -25.17 -9.98 3.91
CA VAL A 123 -26.49 -9.89 3.30
C VAL A 123 -27.48 -9.96 4.47
N THR A 124 -27.99 -8.81 4.91
CA THR A 124 -29.13 -8.78 5.81
C THR A 124 -30.30 -9.29 4.98
N GLU A 125 -30.67 -10.56 5.12
CA GLU A 125 -31.94 -11.05 4.62
C GLU A 125 -33.02 -10.16 5.25
N GLN A 126 -33.57 -9.24 4.46
CA GLN A 126 -34.82 -8.57 4.79
C GLN A 126 -35.91 -9.64 4.73
N LEU A 127 -36.20 -10.26 5.87
CA LEU A 127 -37.36 -11.12 6.10
C LEU A 127 -38.65 -10.30 6.14
#